data_AF-A0A5K1DV57-F1
#
_entry.id   AF-A0A5K1DV57-F1
#
_cell.length_a   1.000
_cell.length_b   1.000
_cell.length_c   1.000
_cell.angle_alpha   90.00
_cell.angle_beta   90.00
_cell.angle_gamma   90.00
#
_symmetry.space_group_name_H-M   'P 1'
#
loop_
_entity.id
_entity.type
_entity.pdbx_description
1 polymer ?
#
loop_
_entity_poly.entity_id
_entity_poly.type
_entity_poly.pdbx_seq_one_letter_code
_entity_poly.pdbx_strand_id
1 'polypeptide(L)' 'SHHEKIVIVDYQICYIGGLDLCFGRYDNPQHEVNDFPARIWPGKDYYNPR' A
#
# COMPACT_ATOMS: atom_id res chain seq x y z
N SER A 1 -11.60 -10.07 13.13
CA SER A 1 -10.92 -10.32 11.84
C SER A 1 -9.55 -10.87 12.13
N HIS A 2 -9.04 -11.73 11.25
CA HIS A 2 -7.59 -11.89 11.08
C HIS A 2 -7.05 -10.55 10.57
N HIS A 3 -6.09 -9.95 11.26
CA HIS A 3 -5.63 -8.56 11.03
C HIS A 3 -4.14 -8.49 10.69
N GLU A 4 -3.43 -9.59 10.89
CA GLU A 4 -2.06 -9.82 10.47
C GLU A 4 -1.88 -9.60 8.97
N LYS A 5 -0.79 -8.89 8.60
CA LYS A 5 -0.31 -8.77 7.21
C LYS A 5 1.06 -9.41 7.14
N ILE A 6 1.16 -10.52 6.43
CA ILE A 6 2.37 -11.35 6.38
C ILE A 6 2.58 -11.81 4.93
N VAL A 7 3.81 -11.67 4.44
CA VAL A 7 4.26 -12.27 3.18
C VAL A 7 5.51 -13.11 3.46
N ILE A 8 5.46 -14.40 3.12
CA ILE A 8 6.56 -15.34 3.28
C ILE A 8 6.95 -15.86 1.90
N VAL A 9 8.24 -15.76 1.55
CA VAL A 9 8.80 -16.28 0.29
C VAL A 9 9.73 -17.44 0.61
N ASP A 10 9.44 -18.60 0.02
CA ASP A 10 10.22 -19.85 0.13
C ASP A 10 10.56 -20.30 1.56
N TYR A 11 9.79 -19.84 2.56
CA TYR A 11 10.09 -20.01 3.99
C TYR A 11 11.46 -19.45 4.43
N GLN A 12 12.07 -18.58 3.62
CA GLN A 12 13.39 -18.01 3.86
C GLN A 12 13.33 -16.52 4.20
N ILE A 13 12.37 -15.80 3.62
CA ILE A 13 12.21 -14.35 3.82
C ILE A 13 10.77 -14.08 4.27
N CYS A 14 10.62 -13.27 5.32
CA CYS A 14 9.33 -12.88 5.87
C CYS A 14 9.23 -11.36 5.99
N TYR A 15 8.13 -10.80 5.49
CA TYR A 15 7.72 -9.41 5.70
C TYR A 15 6.48 -9.40 6.59
N ILE A 16 6.53 -8.61 7.67
CA ILE A 16 5.44 -8.42 8.62
C ILE A 16 5.29 -6.94 8.95
N GLY A 17 4.04 -6.47 9.09
CA GLY A 17 3.79 -5.07 9.44
C GLY A 17 2.33 -4.67 9.31
N GLY A 18 2.10 -3.37 9.14
CA GLY A 18 0.76 -2.76 9.01
C GLY A 18 0.26 -2.61 7.57
N LEU A 19 1.09 -2.88 6.55
CA LEU A 19 0.74 -2.69 5.15
C LEU A 19 0.06 -3.94 4.57
N ASP A 20 -1.19 -3.80 4.16
CA ASP A 20 -1.89 -4.78 3.31
C ASP A 20 -1.47 -4.57 1.84
N LEU A 21 -1.44 -5.65 1.04
CA LEU A 21 -1.33 -5.56 -0.42
C LEU A 21 -2.70 -5.17 -1.02
N CYS A 22 -3.11 -3.92 -0.81
CA CYS A 22 -4.39 -3.39 -1.28
C CYS A 22 -4.29 -1.92 -1.73
N PHE A 23 -5.34 -1.43 -2.41
CA PHE A 23 -5.40 -0.05 -2.91
C PHE A 23 -5.31 0.98 -1.77
N GLY A 24 -4.66 2.11 -2.05
CA GLY A 24 -4.54 3.25 -1.14
C GLY A 24 -3.56 3.01 0.02
N ARG A 25 -2.60 2.09 -0.15
CA ARG A 25 -1.55 1.80 0.84
C ARG A 25 -0.15 2.20 0.42
N TYR A 26 0.10 2.31 -0.88
CA TYR A 26 1.38 2.77 -1.39
C TYR A 26 1.53 4.27 -1.15
N ASP A 27 2.69 4.70 -0.66
CA ASP A 27 3.04 6.11 -0.48
C ASP A 27 4.58 6.25 -0.43
N ASN A 28 5.07 7.46 -0.60
CA ASN A 28 6.47 7.84 -0.41
C ASN A 28 6.60 8.81 0.78
N PRO A 29 7.82 9.10 1.26
CA PRO A 29 8.02 10.03 2.38
C PRO A 29 7.60 11.49 2.08
N GLN A 30 7.33 11.85 0.83
CA GLN A 30 6.86 13.18 0.46
C GLN A 30 5.37 13.38 0.77
N HIS A 31 4.60 12.28 0.91
CA HIS A 31 3.17 12.30 1.25
C HIS A 31 2.38 13.26 0.36
N GLU A 32 2.54 13.11 -0.95
CA GLU A 32 1.87 13.97 -1.92
C GLU A 32 0.34 13.83 -1.81
N VAL A 33 -0.36 14.96 -1.92
CA VAL A 33 -1.84 14.98 -1.80
C VAL A 33 -2.52 14.88 -3.16
N ASN A 34 -1.76 15.03 -4.26
CA ASN A 34 -2.26 15.03 -5.61
C ASN A 34 -1.29 14.29 -6.53
N ASP A 35 -1.84 13.66 -7.57
CA ASP A 35 -1.10 12.90 -8.58
C ASP A 35 -1.70 13.23 -9.96
N PHE A 36 -1.46 14.46 -10.44
CA PHE A 36 -1.89 14.89 -11.77
C PHE A 36 -0.66 15.18 -12.66
N PRO A 37 -0.48 14.45 -13.77
CA PRO A 37 -1.30 13.33 -14.26
C PRO A 37 -1.12 12.05 -13.42
N ALA A 38 -2.15 11.20 -13.32
CA ALA A 38 -2.17 10.00 -12.48
C ALA A 38 -1.07 8.99 -12.85
N ARG A 39 0.03 9.01 -12.11
CA ARG A 39 1.23 8.18 -12.34
C ARG A 39 1.58 7.33 -11.13
N ILE A 40 1.46 7.88 -9.93
CA ILE A 40 1.83 7.22 -8.67
C ILE A 40 0.69 6.32 -8.19
N TRP A 41 -0.55 6.81 -8.24
CA TRP A 41 -1.74 6.13 -7.75
C TRP A 41 -2.79 5.98 -8.86
N PRO A 42 -2.64 5.01 -9.77
CA PRO A 42 -3.55 4.86 -10.90
C PRO A 42 -4.94 4.39 -10.46
N GLY A 43 -5.98 5.06 -10.97
CA GLY A 43 -7.37 4.63 -10.83
C GLY A 43 -7.85 4.59 -9.37
N LYS A 44 -8.21 3.39 -8.89
CA LYS A 44 -8.71 3.20 -7.51
C LYS A 44 -7.64 3.37 -6.43
N ASP A 45 -6.38 3.41 -6.83
CA ASP A 45 -5.28 3.59 -5.89
C ASP A 45 -5.20 5.02 -5.36
N TYR A 46 -5.69 6.01 -6.15
CA TYR A 46 -5.89 7.37 -5.66
C TYR A 46 -7.10 7.38 -4.72
N TYR A 47 -6.85 7.27 -3.42
CA TYR A 47 -7.86 6.94 -2.43
C TYR A 47 -7.84 7.89 -1.22
N ASN A 48 -8.97 8.53 -0.92
CA ASN A 48 -9.16 9.36 0.26
C ASN A 48 -10.37 8.88 1.09
N PRO A 49 -10.18 8.01 2.10
CA PRO A 49 -11.25 7.39 2.88
C PRO A 49 -11.95 8.31 3.92
N ARG A 50 -12.01 9.62 3.71
CA ARG A 50 -12.57 10.57 4.68
C ARG A 50 -13.63 11.48 4.08
#